data_AF-A0A945CG41-F1
#
_entry.id   AF-A0A945CG41-F1
#
_cell.length_a   1.000
_cell.length_b   1.000
_cell.length_c   1.000
_cell.angle_alpha   90.00
_cell.angle_beta   90.00
_cell.angle_gamma   90.00
#
_symmetry.space_group_name_H-M   'P 1'
#
loop_
_entity.id
_entity.type
_entity.pdbx_description
1 polymer ?
#
loop_
_entity_poly.entity_id
_entity_poly.type
_entity_poly.pdbx_seq_one_letter_code
_entity_poly.pdbx_strand_id
1 'polypeptide(L)'
;MLRVVATLASLWEAEGEKPADLLDHLVVINGTRGDSRAEESFRPLILVQKDPYTRAQLRQLVETAKYLGLHPYFVPGFQEKRAIARLRSESLAEFVGAVEQNIAPVTDDRPYFYDVAIGLDDRLEKLLVGSGLASLLFLLLPGLRKKARRRGNETPAPIIFALFVAFLGGAYMLVEIYLLQRFGLFLGYPTLSIAVTLFGLLLASGIGSLVGKVVPALDSPRGVALAAFTTGVAAAVSIFLHDILLPTALQLGAGWRVLIAFLLVLPLGLLMGVCFPASLRLLGRVAPQEIPWMWGVNGVCSVFGSVLAVVAGMEWGTAWILFAGFGGYALAGVVLLAGSVGMPPPVRIERDTEAPIPWRQTGAFLILIAVVWYAVFTSIAAHYWQAASDEHKRPNPPPVAREIWPPGMGERSF
;
A
#
# COMPACT_ATOMS: atom_id res chain seq x y z
N MET A 1 -7.82 -14.83 -14.94
CA MET A 1 -8.27 -16.22 -14.63
C MET A 1 -7.09 -17.16 -14.50
N LEU A 2 -6.29 -17.39 -15.55
CA LEU A 2 -5.14 -18.33 -15.47
C LEU A 2 -4.17 -18.02 -14.34
N ARG A 3 -3.90 -16.74 -14.09
CA ARG A 3 -3.10 -16.31 -12.94
C ARG A 3 -3.69 -16.72 -11.59
N VAL A 4 -5.02 -16.70 -11.43
CA VAL A 4 -5.68 -17.19 -10.21
C VAL A 4 -5.48 -18.69 -10.07
N VAL A 5 -5.59 -19.45 -11.16
CA VAL A 5 -5.30 -20.90 -11.17
C VAL A 5 -3.85 -21.16 -10.80
N ALA A 6 -2.89 -20.42 -11.36
CA ALA A 6 -1.48 -20.53 -11.00
C ALA A 6 -1.21 -20.18 -9.52
N THR A 7 -1.84 -19.13 -8.99
CA THR A 7 -1.76 -18.79 -7.56
C THR A 7 -2.31 -19.89 -6.67
N LEU A 8 -3.48 -20.46 -7.01
CA LEU A 8 -4.05 -21.59 -6.26
C LEU A 8 -3.16 -22.84 -6.36
N ALA A 9 -2.58 -23.10 -7.53
CA ALA A 9 -1.71 -24.24 -7.75
C ALA A 9 -0.42 -24.12 -6.92
N SER A 10 0.13 -22.91 -6.82
CA SER A 10 1.25 -22.59 -5.93
C SER A 10 0.90 -22.78 -4.46
N LEU A 11 -0.34 -22.49 -4.06
CA LEU A 11 -0.81 -22.72 -2.68
C LEU A 11 -0.87 -24.22 -2.35
N TRP A 12 -1.38 -25.05 -3.28
CA TRP A 12 -1.38 -26.51 -3.12
C TRP A 12 0.04 -27.06 -3.00
N GLU A 13 0.96 -26.58 -3.84
CA GLU A 13 2.38 -26.96 -3.77
C GLU A 13 3.02 -26.58 -2.42
N ALA A 14 2.66 -25.43 -1.85
CA ALA A 14 3.12 -24.99 -0.54
C ALA A 14 2.57 -25.84 0.63
N GLU A 15 1.39 -26.43 0.47
CA GLU A 15 0.79 -27.39 1.41
C GLU A 15 1.36 -28.82 1.23
N GLY A 16 2.23 -29.05 0.24
CA GLY A 16 2.85 -30.34 -0.05
C GLY A 16 2.07 -31.24 -1.01
N GLU A 17 1.00 -30.72 -1.61
CA GLU A 17 0.17 -31.42 -2.61
C GLU A 17 0.65 -31.15 -4.04
N LYS A 18 0.19 -31.93 -5.02
CA LYS A 18 0.57 -31.67 -6.42
C LYS A 18 -0.29 -30.55 -7.01
N PRO A 19 0.29 -29.61 -7.79
CA PRO A 19 -0.46 -28.60 -8.53
C PRO A 19 -1.62 -29.15 -9.39
N ALA A 20 -1.48 -30.36 -9.92
CA ALA A 20 -2.50 -31.02 -10.73
C ALA A 20 -3.76 -31.38 -9.91
N ASP A 21 -3.62 -31.66 -8.63
CA ASP A 21 -4.72 -32.10 -7.76
C ASP A 21 -5.73 -30.97 -7.55
N LEU A 22 -5.29 -29.71 -7.59
CA LEU A 22 -6.16 -28.52 -7.58
C LEU A 22 -7.31 -28.64 -8.59
N LEU A 23 -7.05 -29.24 -9.75
CA LEU A 23 -8.04 -29.28 -10.82
C LEU A 23 -9.30 -30.05 -10.44
N ASP A 24 -9.22 -31.02 -9.54
CA ASP A 24 -10.39 -31.76 -9.07
C ASP A 24 -11.20 -31.00 -7.99
N HIS A 25 -10.64 -29.89 -7.50
CA HIS A 25 -11.25 -28.97 -6.53
C HIS A 25 -11.75 -27.67 -7.17
N LEU A 26 -11.56 -27.51 -8.48
CA LEU A 26 -11.76 -26.25 -9.21
C LEU A 26 -12.89 -26.39 -10.23
N VAL A 27 -13.84 -25.44 -10.19
CA VAL A 27 -14.83 -25.24 -11.25
C VAL A 27 -14.77 -23.78 -11.71
N VAL A 28 -14.80 -23.58 -13.03
CA VAL A 28 -14.84 -22.26 -13.65
C VAL A 28 -16.05 -22.16 -14.57
N ILE A 29 -16.86 -21.13 -14.35
CA ILE A 29 -18.07 -20.85 -15.13
C ILE A 29 -17.93 -19.45 -15.74
N ASN A 30 -18.07 -19.34 -17.06
CA ASN A 30 -18.16 -18.05 -17.75
C ASN A 30 -19.53 -17.42 -17.51
N GLY A 31 -19.54 -16.08 -17.36
CA GLY A 31 -20.77 -15.31 -17.24
C GLY A 31 -21.64 -15.39 -18.51
N THR A 32 -22.84 -14.81 -18.46
CA THR A 32 -23.85 -14.84 -19.55
C THR A 32 -23.42 -14.19 -20.87
N ARG A 33 -22.29 -13.47 -20.88
CA ARG A 33 -21.67 -12.88 -22.08
C ARG A 33 -20.49 -13.69 -22.62
N GLY A 34 -20.09 -14.76 -21.94
CA GLY A 34 -19.04 -15.65 -22.42
C GLY A 34 -19.57 -16.56 -23.52
N ASP A 35 -18.72 -16.94 -24.46
CA ASP A 35 -19.04 -17.96 -25.47
C ASP A 35 -18.47 -19.31 -25.02
N SER A 36 -19.30 -20.34 -25.00
CA SER A 36 -18.89 -21.73 -24.76
C SER A 36 -17.82 -22.26 -25.74
N ARG A 37 -17.77 -21.73 -26.96
CA ARG A 37 -16.82 -22.13 -28.01
C ARG A 37 -15.52 -21.37 -27.95
N ALA A 38 -15.51 -20.16 -27.37
CA ALA A 38 -14.29 -19.38 -27.22
C ALA A 38 -13.31 -20.08 -26.27
N GLU A 39 -12.01 -19.91 -26.54
CA GLU A 39 -10.95 -20.29 -25.61
C GLU A 39 -10.75 -19.23 -24.51
N GLU A 40 -11.32 -18.04 -24.69
CA GLU A 40 -11.23 -16.95 -23.72
C GLU A 40 -12.34 -17.00 -22.66
N SER A 41 -11.99 -16.65 -21.42
CA SER A 41 -12.94 -16.49 -20.32
C SER A 41 -13.44 -15.05 -20.23
N PHE A 42 -14.75 -14.82 -20.14
CA PHE A 42 -15.32 -13.49 -19.94
C PHE A 42 -16.02 -13.39 -18.58
N ARG A 43 -15.44 -12.60 -17.66
CA ARG A 43 -15.89 -12.44 -16.26
C ARG A 43 -16.21 -13.78 -15.59
N PRO A 44 -15.22 -14.68 -15.43
CA PRO A 44 -15.47 -16.01 -14.90
C PRO A 44 -15.79 -15.96 -13.40
N LEU A 45 -16.74 -16.82 -13.00
CA LEU A 45 -16.91 -17.26 -11.63
C LEU A 45 -15.98 -18.45 -11.40
N ILE A 46 -15.12 -18.33 -10.39
CA ILE A 46 -14.19 -19.39 -9.96
C ILE A 46 -14.73 -19.94 -8.64
N LEU A 47 -14.95 -21.25 -8.60
CA LEU A 47 -15.40 -21.98 -7.43
C LEU A 47 -14.29 -22.96 -7.02
N VAL A 48 -13.91 -22.90 -5.75
CA VAL A 48 -12.90 -23.78 -5.16
C VAL A 48 -13.44 -24.31 -3.85
N GLN A 49 -13.30 -25.60 -3.59
CA GLN A 49 -13.69 -26.23 -2.34
C GLN A 49 -12.58 -27.12 -1.78
N LYS A 50 -12.63 -27.38 -0.48
CA LYS A 50 -11.59 -28.15 0.23
C LYS A 50 -11.53 -29.60 -0.21
N ASP A 51 -12.67 -30.24 -0.41
CA ASP A 51 -12.76 -31.63 -0.87
C ASP A 51 -12.92 -31.69 -2.39
N PRO A 52 -12.42 -32.73 -3.08
CA PRO A 52 -12.62 -32.88 -4.52
C PRO A 52 -14.10 -32.89 -4.89
N TYR A 53 -14.47 -32.30 -6.02
CA TYR A 53 -15.86 -32.31 -6.48
C TYR A 53 -16.31 -33.72 -6.85
N THR A 54 -17.46 -34.13 -6.30
CA THR A 54 -18.08 -35.40 -6.69
C THR A 54 -18.73 -35.29 -8.08
N ARG A 55 -18.81 -36.40 -8.81
CA ARG A 55 -19.50 -36.42 -10.11
C ARG A 55 -20.97 -35.96 -10.03
N ALA A 56 -21.66 -36.19 -8.92
CA ALA A 56 -23.03 -35.74 -8.71
C ALA A 56 -23.12 -34.21 -8.63
N GLN A 57 -22.25 -33.58 -7.83
CA GLN A 57 -22.15 -32.12 -7.73
C GLN A 57 -21.82 -31.48 -9.08
N LEU A 58 -20.86 -32.04 -9.82
CA LEU A 58 -20.46 -31.51 -11.13
C LEU A 58 -21.59 -31.57 -12.16
N ARG A 59 -22.37 -32.67 -12.21
CA ARG A 59 -23.55 -32.77 -13.08
C ARG A 59 -24.55 -31.68 -12.75
N GLN A 60 -24.86 -31.51 -11.47
CA GLN A 60 -25.80 -30.51 -11.03
C GLN A 60 -25.33 -29.08 -11.34
N LEU A 61 -24.04 -28.80 -11.16
CA LEU A 61 -23.45 -27.50 -11.51
C LEU A 61 -23.60 -27.22 -13.01
N VAL A 62 -23.35 -28.22 -13.86
CA VAL A 62 -23.51 -28.09 -15.31
C VAL A 62 -24.98 -27.87 -15.70
N GLU A 63 -25.91 -28.60 -15.10
CA GLU A 63 -27.36 -28.42 -15.34
C GLU A 63 -27.85 -27.04 -14.87
N THR A 64 -27.42 -26.62 -13.68
CA THR A 64 -27.76 -25.30 -13.13
C THR A 64 -27.19 -24.18 -13.98
N ALA A 65 -25.93 -24.30 -14.42
CA ALA A 65 -25.31 -23.34 -15.32
C ALA A 65 -26.11 -23.21 -16.63
N LYS A 66 -26.49 -24.33 -17.25
CA LYS A 66 -27.34 -24.33 -18.47
C LYS A 66 -28.69 -23.65 -18.22
N TYR A 67 -29.35 -23.97 -17.11
CA TYR A 67 -30.63 -23.37 -16.73
C TYR A 67 -30.52 -21.84 -16.57
N LEU A 68 -29.42 -21.37 -15.97
CA LEU A 68 -29.15 -19.94 -15.76
C LEU A 68 -28.59 -19.21 -17.01
N GLY A 69 -28.40 -19.91 -18.14
CA GLY A 69 -27.75 -19.35 -19.32
C GLY A 69 -26.27 -19.02 -19.10
N LEU A 70 -25.61 -19.71 -18.18
CA LEU A 70 -24.18 -19.63 -17.92
C LEU A 70 -23.45 -20.73 -18.69
N HIS A 71 -22.19 -20.44 -19.05
CA HIS A 71 -21.40 -21.36 -19.85
C HIS A 71 -20.28 -21.96 -19.01
N PRO A 72 -20.30 -23.28 -18.72
CA PRO A 72 -19.16 -23.91 -18.07
C PRO A 72 -17.90 -23.68 -18.90
N TYR A 73 -16.78 -23.35 -18.25
CA TYR A 73 -15.48 -23.18 -18.89
C TYR A 73 -14.54 -24.32 -18.50
N PHE A 74 -14.46 -24.61 -17.20
CA PHE A 74 -13.70 -25.73 -16.66
C PHE A 74 -14.54 -26.48 -15.62
N VAL A 75 -14.85 -27.74 -15.88
CA VAL A 75 -15.58 -28.66 -15.01
C VAL A 75 -14.89 -30.01 -15.12
N PRO A 76 -14.26 -30.52 -14.04
CA PRO A 76 -13.45 -31.73 -14.08
C PRO A 76 -14.21 -32.93 -14.66
N GLY A 77 -13.66 -33.59 -15.68
CA GLY A 77 -14.28 -34.74 -16.34
C GLY A 77 -15.54 -34.46 -17.18
N PHE A 78 -16.02 -33.21 -17.26
CA PHE A 78 -17.16 -32.83 -18.12
C PHE A 78 -16.75 -31.88 -19.24
N GLN A 79 -15.98 -30.85 -18.91
CA GLN A 79 -15.50 -29.85 -19.86
C GLN A 79 -14.19 -29.27 -19.35
N GLU A 80 -13.07 -29.71 -19.91
CA GLU A 80 -11.74 -29.27 -19.48
C GLU A 80 -11.06 -28.50 -20.61
N LYS A 81 -11.23 -27.17 -20.61
CA LYS A 81 -10.56 -26.30 -21.59
C LYS A 81 -9.04 -26.41 -21.46
N ARG A 82 -8.36 -26.50 -22.61
CA ARG A 82 -6.91 -26.75 -22.69
C ARG A 82 -6.09 -25.73 -21.91
N ALA A 83 -6.53 -24.47 -21.88
CA ALA A 83 -5.85 -23.41 -21.15
C ALA A 83 -5.64 -23.70 -19.65
N ILE A 84 -6.51 -24.51 -19.02
CA ILE A 84 -6.37 -24.93 -17.61
C ILE A 84 -5.94 -26.40 -17.52
N ALA A 85 -6.50 -27.27 -18.38
CA ALA A 85 -6.29 -28.72 -18.31
C ALA A 85 -4.83 -29.16 -18.46
N ARG A 86 -3.98 -28.34 -19.09
CA ARG A 86 -2.54 -28.57 -19.21
C ARG A 86 -1.82 -28.77 -17.87
N LEU A 87 -2.32 -28.15 -16.80
CA LEU A 87 -1.77 -28.31 -15.45
C LEU A 87 -1.90 -29.76 -14.93
N ARG A 88 -2.75 -30.62 -15.53
CA ARG A 88 -2.77 -32.06 -15.21
C ARG A 88 -1.47 -32.78 -15.57
N SER A 89 -0.77 -32.31 -16.59
CA SER A 89 0.42 -32.97 -17.16
C SER A 89 1.70 -32.14 -17.06
N GLU A 90 1.58 -30.82 -16.86
CA GLU A 90 2.69 -29.88 -16.79
C GLU A 90 2.99 -29.51 -15.34
N SER A 91 4.26 -29.23 -15.05
CA SER A 91 4.66 -28.55 -13.81
C SER A 91 4.10 -27.13 -13.76
N LEU A 92 4.02 -26.54 -12.55
CA LEU A 92 3.58 -25.15 -12.41
C LEU A 92 4.46 -24.17 -13.21
N ALA A 93 5.77 -24.41 -13.26
CA ALA A 93 6.70 -23.59 -14.03
C ALA A 93 6.44 -23.68 -15.55
N GLU A 94 6.19 -24.87 -16.07
CA GLU A 94 5.83 -25.08 -17.48
C GLU A 94 4.48 -24.43 -17.82
N PHE A 95 3.50 -24.57 -16.93
CA PHE A 95 2.18 -23.94 -17.08
C PHE A 95 2.29 -22.41 -17.17
N VAL A 96 3.08 -21.80 -16.27
CA VAL A 96 3.31 -20.34 -16.25
C VAL A 96 4.08 -19.87 -17.47
N GLY A 97 5.11 -20.61 -17.89
CA GLY A 97 5.96 -20.26 -19.04
C GLY A 97 5.30 -20.47 -20.41
N ALA A 98 4.12 -21.07 -20.46
CA ALA A 98 3.48 -21.46 -21.71
C ALA A 98 2.60 -20.38 -22.37
N VAL A 99 2.45 -19.22 -21.74
CA VAL A 99 1.65 -18.10 -22.26
C VAL A 99 2.49 -16.82 -22.33
N GLU A 100 2.15 -15.93 -23.27
CA GLU A 100 2.83 -14.64 -23.44
C GLU A 100 2.49 -13.61 -22.35
N GLN A 101 1.59 -13.94 -21.43
CA GLN A 101 1.15 -13.08 -20.34
C GLN A 101 1.80 -13.49 -19.02
N ASN A 102 2.05 -12.54 -18.13
CA ASN A 102 2.51 -12.84 -16.79
C ASN A 102 1.38 -13.45 -15.95
N ILE A 103 1.37 -14.79 -15.89
CA ILE A 103 0.45 -15.55 -15.04
C ILE A 103 1.16 -16.14 -13.81
N ALA A 104 2.34 -15.63 -13.45
CA ALA A 104 3.06 -16.09 -12.27
C ALA A 104 2.20 -15.92 -11.00
N PRO A 105 2.32 -16.86 -10.03
CA PRO A 105 1.61 -16.79 -8.76
C PRO A 105 1.75 -15.42 -8.08
N VAL A 106 0.66 -14.97 -7.46
CA VAL A 106 0.58 -13.70 -6.72
C VAL A 106 0.83 -13.96 -5.25
N THR A 107 1.57 -13.08 -4.58
CA THR A 107 1.84 -13.14 -3.14
C THR A 107 1.24 -11.93 -2.43
N ASP A 108 1.14 -11.99 -1.10
CA ASP A 108 0.73 -10.84 -0.28
C ASP A 108 1.72 -9.67 -0.39
N ASP A 109 2.99 -9.94 -0.74
CA ASP A 109 4.01 -8.91 -0.97
C ASP A 109 3.89 -8.28 -2.37
N ARG A 110 3.33 -8.98 -3.36
CA ARG A 110 3.09 -8.44 -4.71
C ARG A 110 1.64 -8.69 -5.13
N PRO A 111 0.63 -8.04 -4.51
CA PRO A 111 -0.78 -8.40 -4.62
C PRO A 111 -1.48 -7.87 -5.91
N TYR A 112 -0.82 -7.94 -7.07
CA TYR A 112 -1.27 -7.34 -8.33
C TYR A 112 -1.94 -8.36 -9.27
N PHE A 113 -3.09 -8.91 -8.90
CA PHE A 113 -3.77 -9.98 -9.66
C PHE A 113 -4.10 -9.66 -11.12
N TYR A 114 -4.35 -8.38 -11.43
CA TYR A 114 -4.74 -7.95 -12.78
C TYR A 114 -3.56 -7.52 -13.66
N ASP A 115 -2.35 -7.48 -13.10
CA ASP A 115 -1.14 -7.08 -13.82
C ASP A 115 -0.55 -8.24 -14.61
N VAL A 116 -1.12 -8.54 -15.78
CA VAL A 116 -0.68 -9.66 -16.62
C VAL A 116 0.38 -9.26 -17.66
N ALA A 117 0.88 -8.03 -17.60
CA ALA A 117 1.95 -7.56 -18.49
C ALA A 117 3.29 -8.22 -18.11
N ILE A 118 4.13 -8.45 -19.12
CA ILE A 118 5.53 -8.84 -18.89
C ILE A 118 6.35 -7.55 -18.78
N GLY A 119 6.92 -7.31 -17.60
CA GLY A 119 7.64 -6.08 -17.28
C GLY A 119 6.72 -4.91 -16.97
N LEU A 120 7.32 -3.71 -16.91
CA LEU A 120 6.61 -2.49 -16.55
C LEU A 120 5.80 -1.94 -17.72
N ASP A 121 4.56 -1.53 -17.47
CA ASP A 121 3.73 -0.85 -18.47
C ASP A 121 4.39 0.46 -18.94
N ASP A 122 4.42 0.67 -20.26
CA ASP A 122 4.98 1.86 -20.91
C ASP A 122 4.52 3.19 -20.29
N ARG A 123 3.27 3.29 -19.84
CA ARG A 123 2.73 4.52 -19.25
C ARG A 123 3.31 4.74 -17.86
N LEU A 124 3.46 3.68 -17.08
CA LEU A 124 4.11 3.73 -15.77
C LEU A 124 5.59 4.05 -15.91
N GLU A 125 6.28 3.46 -16.89
CA GLU A 125 7.69 3.77 -17.16
C GLU A 125 7.86 5.25 -17.54
N LYS A 126 7.06 5.76 -18.49
CA LYS A 126 7.08 7.17 -18.90
C LYS A 126 6.75 8.11 -17.74
N LEU A 127 5.82 7.72 -16.87
CA LEU A 127 5.45 8.50 -15.68
C LEU A 127 6.59 8.51 -14.66
N LEU A 128 7.26 7.39 -14.44
CA LEU A 128 8.42 7.27 -13.54
C LEU A 128 9.58 8.14 -14.03
N VAL A 129 9.96 7.99 -15.30
CA VAL A 129 11.04 8.78 -15.92
C VAL A 129 10.66 10.27 -15.94
N GLY A 130 9.43 10.59 -16.34
CA GLY A 130 8.95 11.97 -16.42
C GLY A 130 8.92 12.67 -15.05
N SER A 131 8.39 12.02 -14.02
CA SER A 131 8.36 12.57 -12.66
C SER A 131 9.74 12.66 -12.02
N GLY A 132 10.64 11.69 -12.30
CA GLY A 132 12.03 11.73 -11.86
C GLY A 132 12.82 12.88 -12.50
N LEU A 133 12.70 13.05 -13.81
CA LEU A 133 13.31 14.17 -14.54
C LEU A 133 12.76 15.51 -14.06
N ALA A 134 11.44 15.63 -13.88
CA ALA A 134 10.82 16.84 -13.34
C ALA A 134 11.34 17.16 -11.93
N SER A 135 11.47 16.15 -11.06
CA SER A 135 12.04 16.30 -9.71
C SER A 135 13.49 16.79 -9.75
N LEU A 136 14.32 16.20 -10.61
CA LEU A 136 15.71 16.58 -10.77
C LEU A 136 15.85 18.01 -11.34
N LEU A 137 15.08 18.33 -12.39
CA LEU A 137 15.08 19.67 -12.99
C LEU A 137 14.62 20.73 -11.99
N PHE A 138 13.58 20.42 -11.20
CA PHE A 138 13.13 21.30 -10.12
C PHE A 138 14.27 21.48 -9.12
N LEU A 139 14.83 20.42 -8.55
CA LEU A 139 15.96 20.49 -7.60
C LEU A 139 17.14 21.36 -8.09
N LEU A 140 17.46 21.31 -9.39
CA LEU A 140 18.57 22.05 -10.00
C LEU A 140 18.23 23.51 -10.36
N LEU A 141 16.95 23.90 -10.34
CA LEU A 141 16.46 25.23 -10.75
C LEU A 141 17.17 26.41 -10.06
N PRO A 142 17.46 26.39 -8.73
CA PRO A 142 18.16 27.49 -8.08
C PRO A 142 19.61 27.65 -8.57
N GLY A 143 20.28 26.54 -8.91
CA GLY A 143 21.65 26.55 -9.45
C GLY A 143 21.74 27.22 -10.83
N LEU A 144 20.70 27.07 -11.64
CA LEU A 144 20.59 27.74 -12.94
C LEU A 144 20.35 29.25 -12.80
N ARG A 145 19.58 29.67 -11.79
CA ARG A 145 19.29 31.09 -11.50
C ARG A 145 20.50 31.82 -10.90
N LYS A 146 21.36 31.15 -10.13
CA LYS A 146 22.59 31.73 -9.56
C LYS A 146 23.58 32.25 -10.62
N LYS A 147 23.58 31.70 -11.84
CA LYS A 147 24.43 32.21 -12.94
C LYS A 147 24.00 33.60 -13.43
N ALA A 148 22.73 33.98 -13.24
CA ALA A 148 22.19 35.29 -13.57
C ALA A 148 22.28 36.31 -12.41
N ARG A 149 22.54 35.85 -11.18
CA ARG A 149 22.57 36.65 -9.93
C ARG A 149 23.95 36.63 -9.26
N ARG A 150 25.04 36.74 -10.03
CA ARG A 150 26.39 36.89 -9.47
C ARG A 150 26.57 38.28 -8.83
N ARG A 151 26.09 38.44 -7.59
CA ARG A 151 26.54 39.44 -6.62
C ARG A 151 26.29 38.88 -5.22
N GLY A 152 27.35 38.52 -4.51
CA GLY A 152 27.32 38.20 -3.08
C GLY A 152 27.76 36.78 -2.72
N ASN A 153 28.55 36.68 -1.66
CA ASN A 153 29.23 35.51 -1.08
C ASN A 153 28.27 34.45 -0.47
N GLU A 154 27.15 34.14 -1.12
CA GLU A 154 26.08 33.31 -0.53
C GLU A 154 26.37 31.80 -0.58
N THR A 155 26.39 31.22 0.61
CA THR A 155 26.95 29.93 1.03
C THR A 155 26.36 28.66 0.37
N PRO A 156 27.06 27.51 0.47
CA PRO A 156 26.59 26.19 0.01
C PRO A 156 25.36 25.60 0.74
N ALA A 157 24.81 26.27 1.75
CA ALA A 157 23.76 25.74 2.64
C ALA A 157 22.42 25.34 1.95
N PRO A 158 21.90 26.03 0.91
CA PRO A 158 20.56 25.75 0.39
C PRO A 158 20.39 24.38 -0.29
N ILE A 159 21.44 23.85 -0.92
CA ILE A 159 21.33 22.58 -1.67
C ILE A 159 21.29 21.36 -0.74
N ILE A 160 21.97 21.40 0.41
CA ILE A 160 21.95 20.33 1.41
C ILE A 160 20.54 20.20 2.00
N PHE A 161 19.92 21.33 2.36
CA PHE A 161 18.53 21.33 2.81
C PHE A 161 17.57 20.89 1.71
N ALA A 162 17.79 21.29 0.45
CA ALA A 162 16.98 20.84 -0.69
C ALA A 162 17.05 19.31 -0.86
N LEU A 163 18.26 18.74 -0.85
CA LEU A 163 18.46 17.29 -0.94
C LEU A 163 17.84 16.57 0.26
N PHE A 164 18.00 17.10 1.48
CA PHE A 164 17.39 16.56 2.68
C PHE A 164 15.85 16.50 2.55
N VAL A 165 15.20 17.60 2.18
CA VAL A 165 13.72 17.63 2.06
C VAL A 165 13.21 16.86 0.84
N ALA A 166 14.02 16.71 -0.21
CA ALA A 166 13.73 15.87 -1.37
C ALA A 166 13.65 14.39 -0.96
N PHE A 167 14.70 13.88 -0.29
CA PHE A 167 14.71 12.52 0.23
C PHE A 167 13.58 12.31 1.25
N LEU A 168 13.31 13.30 2.09
CA LEU A 168 12.24 13.22 3.08
C LEU A 168 10.85 13.09 2.43
N GLY A 169 10.56 13.85 1.37
CA GLY A 169 9.28 13.79 0.66
C GLY A 169 9.09 12.44 -0.04
N GLY A 170 10.10 11.99 -0.77
CA GLY A 170 10.07 10.67 -1.43
C GLY A 170 9.93 9.52 -0.42
N ALA A 171 10.71 9.55 0.66
CA ALA A 171 10.67 8.53 1.70
C ALA A 171 9.34 8.50 2.47
N TYR A 172 8.74 9.66 2.74
CA TYR A 172 7.42 9.76 3.36
C TYR A 172 6.37 9.03 2.51
N MET A 173 6.35 9.31 1.20
CA MET A 173 5.38 8.68 0.28
C MET A 173 5.60 7.18 0.12
N LEU A 174 6.85 6.70 0.12
CA LEU A 174 7.17 5.28 0.09
C LEU A 174 6.61 4.57 1.34
N VAL A 175 6.86 5.11 2.54
CA VAL A 175 6.33 4.54 3.79
C VAL A 175 4.80 4.60 3.82
N GLU A 176 4.20 5.73 3.42
CA GLU A 176 2.75 5.89 3.37
C GLU A 176 2.08 4.86 2.45
N ILE A 177 2.61 4.66 1.24
CA ILE A 177 2.04 3.71 0.27
C ILE A 177 2.24 2.27 0.71
N TYR A 178 3.38 1.93 1.31
CA TYR A 178 3.58 0.64 1.95
C TYR A 178 2.49 0.36 3.00
N LEU A 179 2.23 1.31 3.91
CA LEU A 179 1.19 1.16 4.94
C LEU A 179 -0.20 1.03 4.32
N LEU A 180 -0.51 1.80 3.28
CA LEU A 180 -1.79 1.71 2.57
C LEU A 180 -2.01 0.33 1.93
N GLN A 181 -0.99 -0.24 1.30
CA GLN A 181 -1.07 -1.57 0.70
C GLN A 181 -1.20 -2.66 1.77
N ARG A 182 -0.37 -2.57 2.81
CA ARG A 182 -0.34 -3.57 3.89
C ARG A 182 -1.64 -3.57 4.69
N PHE A 183 -2.17 -2.40 5.05
CA PHE A 183 -3.45 -2.30 5.72
C PHE A 183 -4.63 -2.53 4.77
N GLY A 184 -4.45 -2.34 3.46
CA GLY A 184 -5.37 -2.81 2.42
C GLY A 184 -5.72 -4.28 2.56
N LEU A 185 -4.70 -5.13 2.62
CA LEU A 185 -4.85 -6.58 2.84
C LEU A 185 -5.39 -6.88 4.24
N PHE A 186 -4.87 -6.20 5.26
CA PHE A 186 -5.27 -6.45 6.65
C PHE A 186 -6.66 -5.95 7.03
N LEU A 187 -7.23 -4.96 6.36
CA LEU A 187 -8.59 -4.46 6.64
C LEU A 187 -9.61 -4.99 5.62
N GLY A 188 -9.16 -5.43 4.44
CA GLY A 188 -10.00 -6.02 3.39
C GLY A 188 -10.81 -5.00 2.56
N TYR A 189 -10.78 -3.72 2.93
CA TYR A 189 -11.53 -2.65 2.26
C TYR A 189 -10.59 -1.49 1.91
N PRO A 190 -10.40 -1.17 0.61
CA PRO A 190 -9.49 -0.11 0.18
C PRO A 190 -9.80 1.27 0.78
N THR A 191 -11.07 1.66 0.83
CA THR A 191 -11.48 2.97 1.36
C THR A 191 -11.24 3.09 2.85
N LEU A 192 -11.48 2.01 3.62
CA LEU A 192 -11.24 1.99 5.06
C LEU A 192 -9.74 2.10 5.35
N SER A 193 -8.92 1.41 4.56
CA SER A 193 -7.46 1.43 4.70
C SER A 193 -6.88 2.81 4.42
N ILE A 194 -7.36 3.48 3.37
CA ILE A 194 -7.01 4.87 3.08
C ILE A 194 -7.41 5.78 4.23
N ALA A 195 -8.64 5.66 4.73
CA ALA A 195 -9.14 6.51 5.81
C ALA A 195 -8.31 6.37 7.09
N VAL A 196 -8.10 5.14 7.59
CA VAL A 196 -7.37 4.88 8.84
C VAL A 196 -5.91 5.29 8.72
N THR A 197 -5.26 4.92 7.61
CA THR A 197 -3.82 5.16 7.44
C THR A 197 -3.51 6.65 7.28
N LEU A 198 -4.23 7.34 6.39
CA LEU A 198 -4.00 8.78 6.18
C LEU A 198 -4.37 9.59 7.42
N PHE A 199 -5.49 9.29 8.06
CA PHE A 199 -5.86 9.94 9.32
C PHE A 199 -4.79 9.75 10.40
N GLY A 200 -4.36 8.51 10.60
CA GLY A 200 -3.32 8.17 11.58
C GLY A 200 -2.01 8.89 11.28
N LEU A 201 -1.55 8.87 10.03
CA LEU A 201 -0.31 9.52 9.62
C LEU A 201 -0.38 11.04 9.78
N LEU A 202 -1.48 11.68 9.36
CA LEU A 202 -1.64 13.13 9.47
C LEU A 202 -1.74 13.58 10.92
N LEU A 203 -2.54 12.88 11.74
CA LEU A 203 -2.69 13.17 13.17
C LEU A 203 -1.35 13.01 13.90
N ALA A 204 -0.71 11.86 13.72
CA ALA A 204 0.58 11.57 14.34
C ALA A 204 1.68 12.50 13.85
N SER A 205 1.73 12.82 12.55
CA SER A 205 2.71 13.77 12.00
C SER A 205 2.49 15.18 12.54
N GLY A 206 1.23 15.59 12.72
CA GLY A 206 0.88 16.85 13.36
C GLY A 206 1.38 16.92 14.82
N ILE A 207 1.15 15.86 15.59
CA ILE A 207 1.66 15.75 16.97
C ILE A 207 3.20 15.73 16.98
N GLY A 208 3.82 14.98 16.08
CA GLY A 208 5.27 14.89 15.91
C GLY A 208 5.91 16.25 15.63
N SER A 209 5.27 17.08 14.80
CA SER A 209 5.69 18.45 14.53
C SER A 209 5.70 19.33 15.80
N LEU A 210 4.69 19.18 16.67
CA LEU A 210 4.60 19.89 17.95
C LEU A 210 5.66 19.41 18.95
N VAL A 211 5.79 18.09 19.11
CA VAL A 211 6.84 17.48 19.95
C VAL A 211 8.23 17.91 19.47
N GLY A 212 8.40 18.01 18.15
CA GLY A 212 9.64 18.46 17.53
C GLY A 212 10.07 19.87 17.97
N LYS A 213 9.16 20.74 18.44
CA LYS A 213 9.50 22.08 18.95
C LYS A 213 10.13 22.03 20.34
N VAL A 214 9.77 21.05 21.16
CA VAL A 214 10.20 20.97 22.56
C VAL A 214 11.44 20.11 22.78
N VAL A 215 11.94 19.38 21.76
CA VAL A 215 13.13 18.51 21.90
C VAL A 215 14.42 19.28 21.53
N PRO A 216 15.35 19.55 22.49
CA PRO A 216 16.57 20.34 22.24
C PRO A 216 17.49 19.79 21.16
N ALA A 217 17.56 18.47 21.02
CA ALA A 217 18.43 17.83 20.04
C ALA A 217 18.12 18.30 18.60
N LEU A 218 16.84 18.57 18.30
CA LEU A 218 16.36 18.97 16.98
C LEU A 218 16.67 20.42 16.61
N ASP A 219 17.28 21.17 17.52
CA ASP A 219 17.76 22.52 17.25
C ASP A 219 19.15 22.55 16.60
N SER A 220 19.70 21.35 16.31
CA SER A 220 20.96 21.14 15.60
C SER A 220 20.75 20.28 14.35
N PRO A 221 21.56 20.50 13.27
CA PRO A 221 21.53 19.62 12.09
C PRO A 221 21.77 18.14 12.42
N ARG A 222 22.67 17.87 13.39
CA ARG A 222 22.98 16.50 13.84
C ARG A 222 21.77 15.79 14.46
N GLY A 223 21.00 16.49 15.30
CA GLY A 223 19.82 15.89 15.90
C GLY A 223 18.67 15.69 14.91
N VAL A 224 18.49 16.59 13.94
CA VAL A 224 17.52 16.39 12.85
C VAL A 224 17.93 15.21 11.95
N ALA A 225 19.22 15.08 11.66
CA ALA A 225 19.71 13.94 10.91
C ALA A 225 19.57 12.61 11.65
N LEU A 226 19.85 12.60 12.96
CA LEU A 226 19.61 11.44 13.81
C LEU A 226 18.12 11.09 13.83
N ALA A 227 17.23 12.09 13.94
CA ALA A 227 15.80 11.87 13.86
C ALA A 227 15.40 11.21 12.53
N ALA A 228 15.89 11.72 11.39
CA ALA A 228 15.64 11.13 10.08
C ALA A 228 16.13 9.68 10.01
N PHE A 229 17.36 9.40 10.50
CA PHE A 229 17.89 8.04 10.56
C PHE A 229 17.03 7.11 11.43
N THR A 230 16.62 7.57 12.62
CA THR A 230 15.75 6.79 13.52
C THR A 230 14.38 6.54 12.92
N THR A 231 13.82 7.49 12.15
CA THR A 231 12.56 7.29 11.41
C THR A 231 12.73 6.19 10.37
N GLY A 232 13.84 6.19 9.63
CA GLY A 232 14.14 5.13 8.69
C GLY A 232 14.23 3.77 9.38
N VAL A 233 14.98 3.67 10.49
CA VAL A 233 15.13 2.42 11.24
C VAL A 233 13.77 1.95 11.77
N ALA A 234 12.95 2.85 12.31
CA ALA A 234 11.60 2.53 12.76
C ALA A 234 10.71 2.01 11.62
N ALA A 235 10.80 2.62 10.43
CA ALA A 235 10.10 2.16 9.23
C ALA A 235 10.55 0.73 8.87
N ALA A 236 11.86 0.46 8.82
CA ALA A 236 12.37 -0.89 8.54
C ALA A 236 11.92 -1.91 9.60
N VAL A 237 11.96 -1.56 10.89
CA VAL A 237 11.51 -2.45 11.98
C VAL A 237 10.01 -2.75 11.89
N SER A 238 9.21 -1.80 11.38
CA SER A 238 7.77 -1.98 11.24
C SER A 238 7.40 -3.15 10.33
N ILE A 239 8.25 -3.56 9.39
CA ILE A 239 7.98 -4.71 8.51
C ILE A 239 7.79 -6.00 9.32
N PHE A 240 8.73 -6.27 10.22
CA PHE A 240 8.73 -7.46 11.06
C PHE A 240 7.55 -7.43 12.03
N LEU A 241 7.22 -6.24 12.55
CA LEU A 241 6.05 -6.07 13.41
C LEU A 241 4.76 -6.39 12.65
N HIS A 242 4.63 -5.91 11.41
CA HIS A 242 3.44 -6.17 10.58
C HIS A 242 3.35 -7.64 10.12
N ASP A 243 4.46 -8.28 9.79
CA ASP A 243 4.49 -9.70 9.39
C ASP A 243 4.09 -10.63 10.53
N ILE A 244 4.44 -10.31 11.77
CA ILE A 244 4.09 -11.12 12.94
C ILE A 244 2.66 -10.82 13.42
N LEU A 245 2.30 -9.53 13.54
CA LEU A 245 1.08 -9.12 14.21
C LEU A 245 -0.17 -9.23 13.33
N LEU A 246 -0.08 -8.86 12.05
CA LEU A 246 -1.27 -8.77 11.21
C LEU A 246 -1.93 -10.14 10.94
N PRO A 247 -1.19 -11.23 10.61
CA PRO A 247 -1.81 -12.52 10.35
C PRO A 247 -2.57 -13.07 11.57
N THR A 248 -2.02 -12.91 12.77
CA THR A 248 -2.65 -13.35 14.02
C THR A 248 -3.89 -12.51 14.37
N ALA A 249 -3.91 -11.23 13.99
CA ALA A 249 -5.02 -10.33 14.21
C ALA A 249 -6.14 -10.43 13.14
N LEU A 250 -5.97 -11.19 12.06
CA LEU A 250 -6.97 -11.33 10.99
C LEU A 250 -8.29 -11.95 11.48
N GLN A 251 -8.23 -12.79 12.52
CA GLN A 251 -9.40 -13.45 13.12
C GLN A 251 -10.25 -12.49 13.97
N LEU A 252 -9.74 -11.29 14.27
CA LEU A 252 -10.46 -10.31 15.07
C LEU A 252 -11.54 -9.60 14.25
N GLY A 253 -12.57 -9.11 14.96
CA GLY A 253 -13.61 -8.28 14.35
C GLY A 253 -13.05 -6.99 13.74
N ALA A 254 -13.77 -6.43 12.77
CA ALA A 254 -13.33 -5.26 11.99
C ALA A 254 -12.90 -4.05 12.85
N GLY A 255 -13.61 -3.78 13.96
CA GLY A 255 -13.27 -2.67 14.87
C GLY A 255 -11.89 -2.82 15.51
N TRP A 256 -11.51 -4.03 15.92
CA TRP A 256 -10.18 -4.30 16.48
C TRP A 256 -9.08 -4.20 15.43
N ARG A 257 -9.33 -4.67 14.20
CA ARG A 257 -8.39 -4.52 13.08
C ARG A 257 -8.15 -3.04 12.75
N VAL A 258 -9.20 -2.21 12.76
CA VAL A 258 -9.08 -0.75 12.61
C VAL A 258 -8.24 -0.14 13.72
N LEU A 259 -8.49 -0.50 14.97
CA LEU A 259 -7.73 0.01 16.11
C LEU A 259 -6.25 -0.39 16.02
N ILE A 260 -5.95 -1.65 15.70
CA ILE A 260 -4.58 -2.15 15.55
C ILE A 260 -3.86 -1.40 14.43
N ALA A 261 -4.48 -1.28 13.25
CA ALA A 261 -3.90 -0.54 12.13
C ALA A 261 -3.61 0.91 12.52
N PHE A 262 -4.56 1.59 13.17
CA PHE A 262 -4.38 2.96 13.65
C PHE A 262 -3.20 3.07 14.64
N LEU A 263 -3.13 2.18 15.64
CA LEU A 263 -2.06 2.20 16.64
C LEU A 263 -0.67 1.93 16.05
N LEU A 264 -0.57 1.08 15.02
CA LEU A 264 0.69 0.80 14.31
C LEU A 264 1.18 1.99 13.49
N VAL A 265 0.27 2.82 12.97
CA VAL A 265 0.61 4.03 12.20
C VAL A 265 1.16 5.14 13.11
N LEU A 266 0.62 5.29 14.32
CA LEU A 266 0.97 6.40 15.23
C LEU A 266 2.48 6.58 15.47
N PRO A 267 3.27 5.55 15.85
CA PRO A 267 4.70 5.74 16.14
C PRO A 267 5.49 6.18 14.89
N LEU A 268 5.16 5.62 13.72
CA LEU A 268 5.80 6.03 12.46
C LEU A 268 5.44 7.46 12.09
N GLY A 269 4.15 7.80 12.10
CA GLY A 269 3.69 9.16 11.79
C GLY A 269 4.29 10.20 12.73
N LEU A 270 4.42 9.90 14.03
CA LEU A 270 5.07 10.78 15.01
C LEU A 270 6.52 11.08 14.60
N LEU A 271 7.31 10.06 14.28
CA LEU A 271 8.71 10.22 13.87
C LEU A 271 8.85 10.94 12.52
N MET A 272 8.00 10.60 11.55
CA MET A 272 7.97 11.22 10.21
C MET A 272 7.63 12.71 10.29
N GLY A 273 6.70 13.10 11.18
CA GLY A 273 6.27 14.49 11.38
C GLY A 273 7.29 15.42 12.05
N VAL A 274 8.35 14.88 12.66
CA VAL A 274 9.38 15.68 13.34
C VAL A 274 10.37 16.31 12.34
N CYS A 275 10.76 15.55 11.32
CA CYS A 275 11.94 15.86 10.49
C CYS A 275 11.76 17.12 9.64
N PHE A 276 10.63 17.23 8.93
CA PHE A 276 10.40 18.35 8.00
C PHE A 276 10.29 19.69 8.74
N PRO A 277 9.42 19.86 9.76
CA PRO A 277 9.32 21.12 10.49
C PRO A 277 10.61 21.52 11.20
N ALA A 278 11.36 20.55 11.75
CA ALA A 278 12.65 20.83 12.37
C ALA A 278 13.67 21.36 11.35
N SER A 279 13.73 20.75 10.16
CA SER A 279 14.61 21.23 9.07
C SER A 279 14.27 22.66 8.62
N LEU A 280 12.99 23.01 8.54
CA LEU A 280 12.56 24.37 8.18
C LEU A 280 12.92 25.40 9.25
N ARG A 281 12.87 25.03 10.54
CA ARG A 281 13.36 25.91 11.63
C ARG A 281 14.86 26.13 11.56
N LEU A 282 15.64 25.11 11.18
CA LEU A 282 17.08 25.26 10.95
C LEU A 282 17.35 26.18 9.75
N LEU A 283 16.66 25.94 8.63
CA LEU A 283 16.81 26.74 7.41
C LEU A 283 16.39 28.20 7.64
N GLY A 284 15.32 28.44 8.41
CA GLY A 284 14.85 29.79 8.73
C GLY A 284 15.90 30.67 9.42
N ARG A 285 16.93 30.08 10.03
CA ARG A 285 18.06 30.82 10.64
C ARG A 285 19.12 31.26 9.62
N VAL A 286 19.21 30.57 8.48
CA VAL A 286 20.30 30.74 7.52
C VAL A 286 19.80 31.37 6.21
N ALA A 287 18.64 30.93 5.72
CA ALA A 287 18.06 31.36 4.46
C ALA A 287 16.51 31.25 4.50
N PRO A 288 15.82 32.12 5.27
CA PRO A 288 14.35 32.10 5.36
C PRO A 288 13.66 32.28 4.01
N GLN A 289 14.28 32.99 3.07
CA GLN A 289 13.79 33.18 1.70
C GLN A 289 13.69 31.88 0.89
N GLU A 290 14.39 30.81 1.30
CA GLU A 290 14.40 29.52 0.61
C GLU A 290 13.32 28.55 1.15
N ILE A 291 12.58 28.91 2.20
CA ILE A 291 11.53 28.05 2.77
C ILE A 291 10.45 27.68 1.73
N PRO A 292 9.89 28.60 0.92
CA PRO A 292 8.91 28.23 -0.10
C PRO A 292 9.48 27.25 -1.13
N TRP A 293 10.77 27.37 -1.43
CA TRP A 293 11.46 26.46 -2.33
C TRP A 293 11.57 25.05 -1.74
N MET A 294 11.89 24.90 -0.45
CA MET A 294 11.92 23.59 0.22
C MET A 294 10.57 22.88 0.20
N TRP A 295 9.47 23.62 0.38
CA TRP A 295 8.12 23.08 0.24
C TRP A 295 7.87 22.55 -1.18
N GLY A 296 8.28 23.30 -2.20
CA GLY A 296 8.19 22.87 -3.59
C GLY A 296 8.99 21.59 -3.84
N VAL A 297 10.25 21.53 -3.37
CA VAL A 297 11.12 20.36 -3.57
C VAL A 297 10.53 19.13 -2.90
N ASN A 298 10.07 19.28 -1.65
CA ASN A 298 9.40 18.21 -0.93
C ASN A 298 8.17 17.71 -1.72
N GLY A 299 7.31 18.62 -2.19
CA GLY A 299 6.10 18.27 -2.94
C GLY A 299 6.39 17.53 -4.25
N VAL A 300 7.33 18.02 -5.08
CA VAL A 300 7.68 17.36 -6.35
C VAL A 300 8.31 15.98 -6.11
N CYS A 301 9.20 15.87 -5.12
CA CYS A 301 9.81 14.58 -4.77
C CYS A 301 8.81 13.60 -4.13
N SER A 302 7.76 14.07 -3.46
CA SER A 302 6.65 13.22 -3.01
C SER A 302 5.88 12.64 -4.19
N VAL A 303 5.61 13.42 -5.25
CA VAL A 303 4.98 12.89 -6.47
C VAL A 303 5.84 11.80 -7.12
N PHE A 304 7.16 12.02 -7.22
CA PHE A 304 8.06 10.98 -7.70
C PHE A 304 8.08 9.75 -6.78
N GLY A 305 8.13 9.96 -5.46
CA GLY A 305 8.11 8.89 -4.46
C GLY A 305 6.86 8.02 -4.54
N SER A 306 5.69 8.60 -4.85
CA SER A 306 4.46 7.82 -5.00
C SER A 306 4.44 6.95 -6.24
N VAL A 307 4.93 7.47 -7.37
CA VAL A 307 5.09 6.69 -8.61
C VAL A 307 6.13 5.58 -8.40
N LEU A 308 7.26 5.90 -7.78
CA LEU A 308 8.31 4.93 -7.45
C LEU A 308 7.78 3.81 -6.54
N ALA A 309 6.93 4.13 -5.56
CA ALA A 309 6.32 3.13 -4.68
C ALA A 309 5.47 2.11 -5.45
N VAL A 310 4.64 2.59 -6.39
CA VAL A 310 3.80 1.73 -7.22
C VAL A 310 4.67 0.82 -8.10
N VAL A 311 5.66 1.39 -8.79
CA VAL A 311 6.57 0.62 -9.65
C VAL A 311 7.34 -0.43 -8.82
N ALA A 312 7.91 -0.02 -7.69
CA ALA A 312 8.65 -0.94 -6.82
C ALA A 312 7.76 -2.06 -6.27
N GLY A 313 6.52 -1.73 -5.89
CA GLY A 313 5.54 -2.72 -5.46
C GLY A 313 5.18 -3.71 -6.58
N MET A 314 5.01 -3.22 -7.80
CA MET A 314 4.69 -4.06 -8.95
C MET A 314 5.86 -4.93 -9.39
N GLU A 315 7.10 -4.45 -9.36
CA GLU A 315 8.25 -5.21 -9.87
C GLU A 315 8.89 -6.11 -8.80
N TRP A 316 9.11 -5.56 -7.60
CA TRP A 316 9.89 -6.21 -6.56
C TRP A 316 9.08 -6.61 -5.33
N GLY A 317 7.94 -5.99 -5.09
CA GLY A 317 7.06 -6.25 -3.95
C GLY A 317 7.08 -5.14 -2.88
N THR A 318 6.13 -5.21 -1.94
CA THR A 318 5.87 -4.18 -0.93
C THR A 318 7.03 -3.99 0.04
N ALA A 319 7.78 -5.05 0.35
CA ALA A 319 8.95 -4.98 1.22
C ALA A 319 10.01 -4.00 0.68
N TRP A 320 10.23 -4.01 -0.64
CA TRP A 320 11.20 -3.11 -1.29
C TRP A 320 10.80 -1.65 -1.24
N ILE A 321 9.49 -1.36 -1.24
CA ILE A 321 8.98 0.00 -1.04
C ILE A 321 9.45 0.53 0.33
N LEU A 322 9.30 -0.29 1.37
CA LEU A 322 9.66 0.11 2.73
C LEU A 322 11.19 0.21 2.90
N PHE A 323 11.97 -0.70 2.30
CA PHE A 323 13.43 -0.60 2.28
C PHE A 323 13.92 0.65 1.54
N ALA A 324 13.28 1.02 0.43
CA ALA A 324 13.58 2.26 -0.27
C ALA A 324 13.21 3.48 0.61
N GLY A 325 12.11 3.42 1.36
CA GLY A 325 11.73 4.43 2.36
C GLY A 325 12.79 4.58 3.45
N PHE A 326 13.25 3.47 4.04
CA PHE A 326 14.38 3.46 4.98
C PHE A 326 15.63 4.10 4.37
N GLY A 327 16.01 3.66 3.16
CA GLY A 327 17.15 4.20 2.44
C GLY A 327 17.04 5.70 2.22
N GLY A 328 15.85 6.20 1.84
CA GLY A 328 15.59 7.63 1.68
C GLY A 328 15.76 8.43 2.98
N TYR A 329 15.19 7.95 4.09
CA TYR A 329 15.36 8.58 5.41
C TYR A 329 16.82 8.55 5.89
N ALA A 330 17.52 7.44 5.69
CA ALA A 330 18.94 7.30 6.03
C ALA A 330 19.81 8.24 5.19
N LEU A 331 19.59 8.30 3.88
CA LEU A 331 20.28 9.21 2.97
C LEU A 331 20.02 10.67 3.34
N ALA A 332 18.79 11.03 3.71
CA ALA A 332 18.49 12.36 4.22
C ALA A 332 19.37 12.68 5.44
N GLY A 333 19.41 11.79 6.44
CA GLY A 333 20.27 11.94 7.61
C GLY A 333 21.75 12.12 7.26
N VAL A 334 22.29 11.28 6.37
CA VAL A 334 23.68 11.36 5.91
C VAL A 334 23.97 12.68 5.20
N VAL A 335 23.11 13.11 4.29
CA VAL A 335 23.26 14.38 3.55
C VAL A 335 23.31 15.56 4.52
N LEU A 336 22.40 15.61 5.50
CA LEU A 336 22.36 16.70 6.47
C LEU A 336 23.56 16.66 7.43
N LEU A 337 24.02 15.47 7.85
CA LEU A 337 25.23 15.34 8.67
C LEU A 337 26.48 15.80 7.91
N ALA A 338 26.70 15.27 6.71
CA ALA A 338 27.85 15.61 5.89
C ALA A 338 27.87 17.11 5.56
N GLY A 339 26.71 17.67 5.23
CA GLY A 339 26.57 19.10 4.95
C GLY A 339 26.61 20.02 6.18
N SER A 340 26.46 19.47 7.38
CA SER A 340 26.59 20.22 8.64
C SER A 340 28.05 20.44 9.08
N VAL A 341 29.00 19.72 8.48
CA VAL A 341 30.44 19.90 8.69
C VAL A 341 30.85 21.24 8.07
N GLY A 342 30.86 22.30 8.88
CA GLY A 342 31.20 23.67 8.46
C GLY A 342 30.10 24.71 8.64
N MET A 343 28.91 24.34 9.14
CA MET A 343 27.94 25.34 9.59
C MET A 343 28.42 26.00 10.89
N PRO A 344 28.25 27.33 11.05
CA PRO A 344 28.52 27.99 12.33
C PRO A 344 27.70 27.32 13.44
N PRO A 345 28.22 27.26 14.68
CA PRO A 345 27.55 26.60 15.79
C PRO A 345 26.13 27.16 15.94
N PRO A 346 25.15 26.30 16.27
CA PRO A 346 23.76 26.73 16.36
C PRO A 346 23.68 27.88 17.37
N VAL A 347 23.18 29.03 16.90
CA VAL A 347 22.78 30.14 17.79
C VAL A 347 21.87 29.53 18.85
N ARG A 348 22.20 29.73 20.13
CA ARG A 348 21.39 29.26 21.25
C ARG A 348 19.99 29.80 21.05
N ILE A 349 19.03 28.90 20.91
CA ILE A 349 17.63 29.31 20.90
C ILE A 349 17.31 29.66 22.34
N GLU A 350 17.01 30.93 22.60
CA GLU A 350 16.10 31.26 23.69
C GLU A 350 14.78 30.65 23.31
N ARG A 351 14.61 29.40 23.77
CA ARG A 351 13.30 28.78 23.73
C ARG A 351 12.45 29.66 24.61
N ASP A 352 11.44 30.26 24.01
CA ASP A 352 10.34 30.79 24.77
C ASP A 352 9.61 29.57 25.36
N THR A 353 10.20 28.98 26.41
CA THR A 353 9.65 27.85 27.15
C THR A 353 8.34 28.23 27.84
N GLU A 354 8.07 29.54 27.92
CA GLU A 354 6.87 30.12 28.50
C GLU A 354 5.79 30.43 27.46
N ALA A 355 6.10 30.57 26.17
CA ALA A 355 5.08 30.65 25.11
C ALA A 355 4.24 29.37 25.13
N PRO A 356 3.00 29.40 25.65
CA PRO A 356 2.21 28.20 25.78
C PRO A 356 1.94 27.69 24.37
N ILE A 357 2.09 26.37 24.16
CA ILE A 357 1.42 25.74 23.01
C ILE A 357 -0.03 26.22 23.11
N PRO A 358 -0.63 26.80 22.05
CA PRO A 358 -1.98 27.33 22.11
C PRO A 358 -2.95 26.15 22.18
N TRP A 359 -3.04 25.51 23.35
CA TRP A 359 -3.75 24.26 23.59
C TRP A 359 -5.23 24.39 23.24
N ARG A 360 -5.79 25.60 23.35
CA ARG A 360 -7.16 25.90 22.90
C ARG A 360 -7.30 25.81 21.38
N GLN A 361 -6.40 26.43 20.62
CA GLN A 361 -6.44 26.38 19.14
C GLN A 361 -6.06 24.99 18.63
N THR A 362 -5.07 24.37 19.27
CA THR A 362 -4.62 23.00 18.96
C THR A 362 -5.73 22.00 19.26
N GLY A 363 -6.37 22.11 20.43
CA GLY A 363 -7.51 21.28 20.82
C GLY A 363 -8.71 21.48 19.89
N ALA A 364 -9.04 22.73 19.55
CA ALA A 364 -10.10 23.02 18.58
C ALA A 364 -9.81 22.43 17.19
N PHE A 365 -8.57 22.52 16.72
CA PHE A 365 -8.13 21.92 15.46
C PHE A 365 -8.19 20.38 15.50
N LEU A 366 -7.73 19.76 16.59
CA LEU A 366 -7.81 18.32 16.80
C LEU A 366 -9.25 17.83 16.90
N ILE A 367 -10.13 18.58 17.59
CA ILE A 367 -11.57 18.29 17.65
C ILE A 367 -12.20 18.41 16.26
N LEU A 368 -11.89 19.47 15.51
CA LEU A 368 -12.41 19.65 14.14
C LEU A 368 -11.98 18.47 13.26
N ILE A 369 -10.69 18.09 13.30
CA ILE A 369 -10.16 16.92 12.62
C ILE A 369 -10.92 15.67 13.06
N ALA A 370 -11.06 15.42 14.36
CA ALA A 370 -11.75 14.24 14.88
C ALA A 370 -13.22 14.19 14.45
N VAL A 371 -13.93 15.32 14.42
CA VAL A 371 -15.33 15.43 13.98
C VAL A 371 -15.46 15.16 12.48
N VAL A 372 -14.62 15.80 11.65
CA VAL A 372 -14.60 15.58 10.20
C VAL A 372 -14.32 14.11 9.89
N TRP A 373 -13.32 13.53 10.56
CA TRP A 373 -12.98 12.14 10.34
C TRP A 373 -14.02 11.17 10.90
N TYR A 374 -14.64 11.45 12.05
CA TYR A 374 -15.76 10.66 12.55
C TYR A 374 -16.93 10.67 11.57
N ALA A 375 -17.26 11.82 10.97
CA ALA A 375 -18.27 11.92 9.92
C ALA A 375 -17.90 11.09 8.68
N VAL A 376 -16.63 11.12 8.25
CA VAL A 376 -16.15 10.27 7.14
C VAL A 376 -16.23 8.79 7.49
N PHE A 377 -15.76 8.38 8.68
CA PHE A 377 -15.79 6.99 9.13
C PHE A 377 -17.22 6.47 9.27
N THR A 378 -18.12 7.25 9.87
CA THR A 378 -19.54 6.87 9.98
C THR A 378 -20.22 6.79 8.63
N SER A 379 -19.91 7.69 7.70
CA SER A 379 -20.43 7.64 6.33
C SER A 379 -19.94 6.42 5.56
N ILE A 380 -18.65 6.12 5.62
CA ILE A 380 -18.05 4.91 5.02
C ILE A 380 -18.65 3.67 5.67
N ALA A 381 -18.62 3.58 7.01
CA ALA A 381 -19.15 2.44 7.74
C ALA A 381 -20.63 2.21 7.46
N ALA A 382 -21.45 3.26 7.42
CA ALA A 382 -22.86 3.15 7.07
C ALA A 382 -23.04 2.60 5.65
N HIS A 383 -22.26 3.07 4.67
CA HIS A 383 -22.37 2.61 3.29
C HIS A 383 -21.98 1.13 3.12
N TYR A 384 -20.87 0.71 3.76
CA TYR A 384 -20.41 -0.69 3.68
C TYR A 384 -21.27 -1.64 4.52
N TRP A 385 -21.71 -1.22 5.70
CA TRP A 385 -22.56 -2.03 6.57
C TRP A 385 -23.97 -2.16 6.01
N GLN A 386 -24.50 -1.10 5.37
CA GLN A 386 -25.76 -1.18 4.62
C GLN A 386 -25.65 -2.15 3.44
N ALA A 387 -24.57 -2.09 2.66
CA ALA A 387 -24.36 -3.01 1.54
C ALA A 387 -24.34 -4.50 1.98
N ALA A 388 -23.70 -4.81 3.12
CA ALA A 388 -23.72 -6.15 3.71
C ALA A 388 -25.13 -6.55 4.22
N SER A 389 -25.87 -5.61 4.79
CA SER A 389 -27.24 -5.85 5.28
C SER A 389 -28.29 -5.97 4.17
N ASP A 390 -28.10 -5.30 3.04
CA ASP A 390 -29.00 -5.39 1.88
C ASP A 390 -28.82 -6.69 1.08
N GLU A 391 -27.70 -7.39 1.28
CA GLU A 391 -27.50 -8.74 0.73
C GLU A 391 -28.52 -9.75 1.27
N HIS A 392 -29.05 -9.51 2.48
CA HIS A 392 -30.12 -10.31 3.11
C HIS A 392 -31.53 -10.00 2.55
N LYS A 393 -31.68 -8.97 1.69
CA LYS A 393 -32.97 -8.60 1.07
C LYS A 393 -33.15 -9.17 -0.34
N ARG A 394 -32.20 -9.97 -0.84
CA ARG A 394 -32.37 -10.67 -2.12
C ARG A 394 -33.45 -11.75 -1.96
N PRO A 395 -34.32 -11.96 -2.97
CA PRO A 395 -35.28 -13.06 -2.93
C PRO A 395 -34.53 -14.37 -2.68
N ASN A 396 -35.11 -15.24 -1.84
CA ASN A 396 -34.49 -16.53 -1.51
C ASN A 396 -34.04 -17.23 -2.80
N PRO A 397 -32.77 -17.69 -2.88
CA PRO A 397 -32.34 -18.47 -4.02
C PRO A 397 -33.26 -19.69 -4.16
N PRO A 398 -33.45 -20.22 -5.39
CA PRO A 398 -34.24 -21.43 -5.60
C PRO A 398 -33.76 -22.53 -4.64
N PRO A 399 -34.67 -23.35 -4.09
CA PRO A 399 -34.32 -24.35 -3.09
C PRO A 399 -33.25 -25.28 -3.64
N VAL A 400 -32.04 -25.18 -3.07
CA VAL A 400 -30.90 -26.06 -3.35
C VAL A 400 -31.14 -27.35 -2.56
N ALA A 401 -31.08 -28.51 -3.21
CA ALA A 401 -31.28 -29.79 -2.54
C ALA A 401 -30.33 -29.93 -1.33
N ARG A 402 -30.85 -30.42 -0.19
CA ARG A 402 -30.10 -30.53 1.06
C ARG A 402 -28.81 -31.36 0.94
N GLU A 403 -28.76 -32.23 -0.06
CA GLU A 403 -27.63 -33.12 -0.38
C GLU A 403 -26.39 -32.36 -0.89
N ILE A 404 -26.52 -31.09 -1.25
CA ILE A 404 -25.44 -30.27 -1.83
C ILE A 404 -24.73 -29.45 -0.76
N TRP A 405 -25.43 -29.13 0.32
CA TRP A 405 -24.84 -28.44 1.45
C TRP A 405 -23.93 -29.41 2.22
N PRO A 406 -22.68 -29.04 2.55
CA PRO A 406 -21.86 -29.85 3.42
C PRO A 406 -22.62 -30.10 4.75
N PRO A 407 -22.62 -31.34 5.27
CA PRO A 407 -23.34 -31.66 6.50
C PRO A 407 -22.80 -30.77 7.64
N GLY A 408 -23.64 -29.84 8.13
CA GLY A 408 -23.31 -28.92 9.22
C GLY A 408 -23.55 -27.43 8.96
N MET A 409 -23.82 -26.98 7.73
CA MET A 409 -24.12 -25.56 7.44
C MET A 409 -25.59 -25.16 7.60
N GLY A 410 -26.50 -26.10 7.88
CA GLY A 410 -27.95 -25.84 7.91
C GLY A 410 -28.50 -25.12 9.15
N GLU A 411 -27.71 -24.95 10.23
CA GLU A 411 -28.25 -24.50 11.53
C GLU A 411 -27.40 -23.48 12.28
N ARG A 412 -26.54 -22.72 11.59
CA ARG A 412 -26.04 -21.46 12.18
C ARG A 412 -26.80 -20.32 11.52
N SER A 413 -27.83 -19.88 12.24
CA SER A 413 -28.56 -18.63 12.01
C SER A 413 -27.62 -17.53 11.52
N PHE A 414 -27.86 -17.12 10.27
CA PHE A 414 -27.32 -15.91 9.64
C PHE A 414 -27.67 -14.66 10.43
#